data_AF-A0AAW8UK51-F1
#
_entry.id   AF-A0AAW8UK51-F1
#
_cell.length_a   1.000
_cell.length_b   1.000
_cell.length_c   1.000
_cell.angle_alpha   90.00
_cell.angle_beta   90.00
_cell.angle_gamma   90.00
#
_symmetry.space_group_name_H-M   'P 1'
#
loop_
_entity.id
_entity.type
_entity.pdbx_description
1 polymer ?
#
loop_
_entity_poly.entity_id
_entity_poly.type
_entity_poly.pdbx_seq_one_letter_code
_entity_poly.pdbx_strand_id
1 'polypeptide(L)'
;MENNIKSYIEIVESTCEVFEKYFYNEYFSKKYFDTMPNNTEFHTDFSIFNIITKEYFEQTGFLDVLQKELRINFINKLIDDLCKIKKIDFTYIPSRSNFDKIRDLENANDFQYLLKIEDYAVGIKYDDEFIMSADQDSIYKLLNKWNLDKIFIISFNKDKDFVGILKNVVGTYKNVSLYSFEDFIDTFFAKGLYSEIDKYVNKMLSSINDKAGFKTIRSFNYSNMAPVRLQILKEVKTNQELFVYHSIKNESMNDCIPFDDHDKQKIICRLQERVKLIIGKDDFAKSFVSSEYLFKSIKNNISFDYTSITVSYLKSVEQLLYKILLDEINNLNNQTESWIKQGRNTIFWNGKKYKPYDDDVRKNPDNKHSTVKQVKVNKRNICYFDTSLGALIWYFYDHESLIDLSQSSKDKIKNVLIDYKDTIRNGYLHKDNMYDYNKARIVRKNTIVVLLLILCSLKDMDLIEYGYTDDSYNRLFELISSYLPDSPFHSYFKITLDDSSPAELVCYLHDSSPEIYDDFGILKKPLKFIKVNSVFDRLPTSKNIPIDKIVVIDSEHIPLKLDYVKINKDLSQSTIKCFSKGE
;
A
#
# COMPACT_ATOMS: atom_id res chain seq x y z
N MET A 1 -25.36 2.39 -36.53
CA MET A 1 -25.12 2.09 -35.10
C MET A 1 -24.05 2.99 -34.50
N GLU A 2 -22.93 3.28 -35.20
CA GLU A 2 -21.88 4.19 -34.69
C GLU A 2 -22.34 5.63 -34.41
N ASN A 3 -23.30 6.17 -35.18
CA ASN A 3 -23.82 7.53 -34.94
C ASN A 3 -24.63 7.71 -33.63
N ASN A 4 -25.09 6.63 -32.97
CA ASN A 4 -25.85 6.77 -31.71
C ASN A 4 -24.94 6.81 -30.48
N ILE A 5 -23.78 6.13 -30.49
CA ILE A 5 -22.92 6.06 -29.30
C ILE A 5 -22.23 7.41 -29.02
N LYS A 6 -21.89 8.16 -30.07
CA LYS A 6 -21.28 9.47 -29.95
C LYS A 6 -22.20 10.47 -29.22
N SER A 7 -23.49 10.50 -29.59
CA SER A 7 -24.47 11.36 -28.94
C SER A 7 -24.68 11.00 -27.47
N TYR A 8 -24.62 9.71 -27.12
CA TYR A 8 -24.67 9.30 -25.71
C TYR A 8 -23.43 9.77 -24.95
N ILE A 9 -22.23 9.65 -25.52
CA ILE A 9 -20.98 10.11 -24.91
C ILE A 9 -21.02 11.62 -24.66
N GLU A 10 -21.51 12.42 -25.61
CA GLU A 10 -21.65 13.88 -25.45
C GLU A 10 -22.58 14.24 -24.27
N ILE A 11 -23.67 13.49 -24.07
CA ILE A 11 -24.54 13.66 -22.89
C ILE A 11 -23.84 13.26 -21.60
N VAL A 12 -23.11 12.15 -21.60
CA VAL A 12 -22.36 11.69 -20.42
C VAL A 12 -21.35 12.75 -19.98
N GLU A 13 -20.57 13.29 -20.91
CA GLU A 13 -19.59 14.34 -20.63
C GLU A 13 -20.26 15.61 -20.09
N SER A 14 -21.29 16.10 -20.77
CA SER A 14 -22.07 17.27 -20.35
C SER A 14 -22.70 17.10 -18.95
N THR A 15 -23.26 15.92 -18.67
CA THR A 15 -23.88 15.61 -17.37
C THR A 15 -22.84 15.60 -16.25
N CYS A 16 -21.65 15.05 -16.52
CA CYS A 16 -20.54 15.09 -15.56
C CYS A 16 -20.09 16.53 -15.27
N GLU A 17 -19.94 17.37 -16.30
CA GLU A 17 -19.54 18.78 -16.13
C GLU A 17 -20.56 19.58 -15.33
N VAL A 18 -21.86 19.40 -15.63
CA VAL A 18 -22.96 20.06 -14.93
C VAL A 18 -23.00 19.62 -13.46
N PHE A 19 -22.87 18.31 -13.20
CA PHE A 19 -22.85 17.79 -11.84
C PHE A 19 -21.64 18.30 -11.05
N GLU A 20 -20.43 18.29 -11.63
CA GLU A 20 -19.23 18.79 -10.96
C GLU A 20 -19.38 20.26 -10.56
N LYS A 21 -19.91 21.09 -11.48
CA LYS A 21 -20.16 22.51 -11.21
C LYS A 21 -21.23 22.72 -10.14
N TYR A 22 -22.32 21.95 -10.20
CA TYR A 22 -23.37 21.96 -9.20
C TYR A 22 -22.81 21.61 -7.82
N PHE A 23 -22.13 20.47 -7.72
CA PHE A 23 -21.56 19.97 -6.47
C PHE A 23 -20.55 20.96 -5.90
N TYR A 24 -19.73 21.58 -6.75
CA TYR A 24 -18.80 22.62 -6.32
C TYR A 24 -19.49 23.86 -5.74
N ASN A 25 -20.51 24.35 -6.44
CA ASN A 25 -21.23 25.53 -5.98
C ASN A 25 -21.97 25.26 -4.67
N GLU A 26 -22.64 24.12 -4.54
CA GLU A 26 -23.40 23.80 -3.33
C GLU A 26 -22.51 23.47 -2.14
N TYR A 27 -21.47 22.64 -2.32
CA TYR A 27 -20.73 22.06 -1.18
C TYR A 27 -19.40 22.75 -0.89
N PHE A 28 -18.70 23.26 -1.91
CA PHE A 28 -17.40 23.92 -1.71
C PHE A 28 -17.50 25.45 -1.64
N SER A 29 -18.35 26.09 -2.46
CA SER A 29 -18.41 27.55 -2.51
C SER A 29 -19.26 28.20 -1.41
N LYS A 30 -20.33 27.50 -0.96
CA LYS A 30 -21.25 28.00 0.08
C LYS A 30 -20.79 27.71 1.51
N LYS A 31 -19.52 27.31 1.72
CA LYS A 31 -18.99 26.92 3.03
C LYS A 31 -19.82 25.83 3.71
N TYR A 32 -20.40 24.89 2.94
CA TYR A 32 -21.21 23.81 3.50
C TYR A 32 -20.44 23.02 4.57
N PHE A 33 -19.13 22.79 4.38
CA PHE A 33 -18.26 22.19 5.39
C PHE A 33 -18.04 23.04 6.65
N ASP A 34 -18.14 24.37 6.57
CA ASP A 34 -18.09 25.24 7.78
C ASP A 34 -19.43 25.22 8.53
N THR A 35 -20.52 24.92 7.82
CA THR A 35 -21.88 24.87 8.35
C THR A 35 -22.40 23.46 8.61
N MET A 36 -21.62 22.42 8.27
CA MET A 36 -21.91 21.06 8.70
C MET A 36 -22.05 21.17 10.20
N PRO A 37 -23.26 20.96 10.75
CA PRO A 37 -23.46 21.19 12.14
C PRO A 37 -22.46 20.28 12.87
N ASN A 38 -21.88 20.79 13.96
CA ASN A 38 -21.18 19.96 14.94
C ASN A 38 -22.10 18.87 15.53
N ASN A 39 -23.24 18.51 14.89
CA ASN A 39 -24.18 17.48 15.26
C ASN A 39 -23.40 16.16 15.37
N THR A 40 -22.81 15.82 16.51
CA THR A 40 -23.46 15.36 17.76
C THR A 40 -24.43 14.20 17.57
N GLU A 41 -24.58 13.64 16.36
CA GLU A 41 -25.22 12.32 16.19
C GLU A 41 -24.22 11.22 15.84
N PHE A 42 -22.98 11.58 15.49
CA PHE A 42 -21.85 10.67 15.63
C PHE A 42 -21.13 10.85 16.97
N HIS A 43 -21.89 11.08 18.04
CA HIS A 43 -21.37 10.76 19.34
C HIS A 43 -21.14 9.26 19.37
N THR A 44 -19.90 8.86 19.65
CA THR A 44 -19.70 7.56 20.29
C THR A 44 -20.72 7.50 21.44
N ASP A 45 -21.49 6.42 21.55
CA ASP A 45 -22.37 6.20 22.72
C ASP A 45 -21.59 6.30 24.05
N PHE A 46 -20.26 6.32 23.95
CA PHE A 46 -19.27 6.67 24.95
C PHE A 46 -18.66 8.06 24.74
N SER A 47 -19.41 9.13 25.01
CA SER A 47 -18.94 10.53 24.88
C SER A 47 -17.73 10.90 25.78
N ILE A 48 -17.43 10.09 26.79
CA ILE A 48 -16.26 10.24 27.67
C ILE A 48 -14.96 9.90 26.92
N PHE A 49 -15.02 8.97 25.97
CA PHE A 49 -13.88 8.59 25.14
C PHE A 49 -14.15 9.03 23.71
N ASN A 50 -13.40 10.01 23.23
CA ASN A 50 -13.40 10.34 21.82
C ASN A 50 -12.65 9.22 21.06
N ILE A 51 -13.37 8.16 20.67
CA ILE A 51 -12.79 6.97 20.03
C ILE A 51 -12.27 7.31 18.61
N ILE A 52 -12.81 8.37 17.99
CA ILE A 52 -12.60 8.74 16.60
C ILE A 52 -12.29 10.24 16.49
N THR A 53 -11.42 10.62 15.54
CA THR A 53 -11.04 12.03 15.31
C THR A 53 -12.10 12.80 14.53
N LYS A 54 -12.12 14.13 14.65
CA LYS A 54 -13.06 15.01 13.93
C LYS A 54 -12.92 14.85 12.40
N GLU A 55 -11.69 14.73 11.91
CA GLU A 55 -11.36 14.61 10.50
C GLU A 55 -11.96 13.34 9.88
N TYR A 56 -12.04 12.24 10.64
CA TYR A 56 -12.70 11.03 10.17
C TYR A 56 -14.20 11.27 9.97
N PHE A 57 -14.87 11.95 10.90
CA PHE A 57 -16.30 12.27 10.77
C PHE A 57 -16.59 13.22 9.61
N GLU A 58 -15.73 14.21 9.40
CA GLU A 58 -15.81 15.11 8.24
C GLU A 58 -15.69 14.33 6.92
N GLN A 59 -14.78 13.35 6.87
CA GLN A 59 -14.62 12.49 5.69
C GLN A 59 -15.81 11.55 5.48
N THR A 60 -16.31 10.87 6.53
CA THR A 60 -17.48 9.99 6.39
C THR A 60 -18.71 10.78 5.96
N GLY A 61 -18.94 11.95 6.57
CA GLY A 61 -20.03 12.84 6.17
C GLY A 61 -19.90 13.31 4.71
N PHE A 62 -18.68 13.64 4.27
CA PHE A 62 -18.41 13.96 2.87
C PHE A 62 -18.76 12.80 1.92
N LEU A 63 -18.32 11.58 2.24
CA LEU A 63 -18.58 10.40 1.42
C LEU A 63 -20.08 10.09 1.33
N ASP A 64 -20.81 10.18 2.45
CA ASP A 64 -22.26 9.96 2.48
C ASP A 64 -23.01 10.98 1.62
N VAL A 65 -22.65 12.27 1.74
CA VAL A 65 -23.22 13.34 0.90
C VAL A 65 -22.88 13.11 -0.57
N LEU A 66 -21.62 12.84 -0.90
CA LEU A 66 -21.22 12.60 -2.30
C LEU A 66 -21.97 11.41 -2.91
N GLN A 67 -22.11 10.31 -2.18
CA GLN A 67 -22.87 9.15 -2.66
C GLN A 67 -24.34 9.50 -2.90
N LYS A 68 -24.96 10.22 -1.97
CA LYS A 68 -26.35 10.67 -2.08
C LYS A 68 -26.56 11.55 -3.31
N GLU A 69 -25.68 12.53 -3.51
CA GLU A 69 -25.73 13.45 -4.65
C GLU A 69 -25.49 12.72 -5.98
N LEU A 70 -24.57 11.75 -6.00
CA LEU A 70 -24.35 10.91 -7.17
C LEU A 70 -25.59 10.09 -7.53
N ARG A 71 -26.30 9.51 -6.55
CA ARG A 71 -27.55 8.80 -6.83
C ARG A 71 -28.65 9.73 -7.34
N ILE A 72 -28.91 10.81 -6.61
CA ILE A 72 -30.09 11.64 -6.81
C ILE A 72 -29.93 12.57 -8.01
N ASN A 73 -28.82 13.31 -8.06
CA ASN A 73 -28.63 14.42 -8.98
C ASN A 73 -27.76 14.06 -10.19
N PHE A 74 -26.91 13.03 -10.09
CA PHE A 74 -26.13 12.56 -11.24
C PHE A 74 -26.79 11.38 -11.96
N ILE A 75 -26.96 10.22 -11.32
CA ILE A 75 -27.40 8.98 -11.98
C ILE A 75 -28.82 9.13 -12.55
N ASN A 76 -29.79 9.61 -11.77
CA ASN A 76 -31.15 9.79 -12.27
C ASN A 76 -31.20 10.77 -13.44
N LYS A 77 -30.41 11.85 -13.38
CA LYS A 77 -30.32 12.85 -14.45
C LYS A 77 -29.69 12.27 -15.71
N LEU A 78 -28.62 11.49 -15.55
CA LEU A 78 -27.97 10.79 -16.64
C LEU A 78 -28.97 9.85 -17.33
N ILE A 79 -29.69 9.04 -16.56
CA ILE A 79 -30.67 8.09 -17.12
C ILE A 79 -31.81 8.83 -17.83
N ASP A 80 -32.33 9.91 -17.25
CA ASP A 80 -33.33 10.79 -17.91
C ASP A 80 -32.83 11.29 -19.27
N ASP A 81 -31.61 11.81 -19.33
CA ASP A 81 -31.04 12.35 -20.57
C ASP A 81 -30.73 11.27 -21.61
N LEU A 82 -30.30 10.07 -21.17
CA LEU A 82 -30.15 8.90 -22.04
C LEU A 82 -31.52 8.43 -22.58
N CYS A 83 -32.57 8.41 -21.73
CA CYS A 83 -33.93 8.06 -22.11
C CYS A 83 -34.50 9.03 -23.16
N LYS A 84 -34.23 10.33 -23.05
CA LYS A 84 -34.65 11.33 -24.06
C LYS A 84 -34.08 11.06 -25.44
N ILE A 85 -32.80 10.68 -25.56
CA ILE A 85 -32.21 10.29 -26.85
C ILE A 85 -32.94 9.07 -27.42
N LYS A 86 -33.16 8.05 -26.58
CA LYS A 86 -33.77 6.79 -27.01
C LYS A 86 -35.28 6.87 -27.17
N LYS A 87 -35.90 8.00 -26.79
CA LYS A 87 -37.35 8.22 -26.74
C LYS A 87 -38.08 7.20 -25.86
N ILE A 88 -37.48 6.88 -24.72
CA ILE A 88 -38.11 6.10 -23.65
C ILE A 88 -38.81 7.09 -22.72
N ASP A 89 -40.09 6.88 -22.43
CA ASP A 89 -40.79 7.75 -21.48
C ASP A 89 -40.21 7.51 -20.08
N PHE A 90 -39.76 8.60 -19.45
CA PHE A 90 -39.13 8.59 -18.14
C PHE A 90 -39.95 9.44 -17.17
N THR A 91 -40.29 8.90 -16.00
CA THR A 91 -40.97 9.62 -14.93
C THR A 91 -40.19 9.48 -13.64
N TYR A 92 -39.59 10.58 -13.17
CA TYR A 92 -38.89 10.61 -11.90
C TYR A 92 -39.86 10.61 -10.71
N ILE A 93 -39.56 9.82 -9.68
CA ILE A 93 -40.32 9.82 -8.43
C ILE A 93 -39.47 10.51 -7.35
N PRO A 94 -39.77 11.79 -7.02
CA PRO A 94 -39.03 12.51 -6.00
C PRO A 94 -39.28 11.90 -4.62
N SER A 95 -38.22 11.78 -3.82
CA SER A 95 -38.37 11.41 -2.41
C SER A 95 -39.09 12.50 -1.63
N ARG A 96 -40.02 12.11 -0.75
CA ARG A 96 -40.81 13.03 0.09
C ARG A 96 -40.09 13.46 1.37
N SER A 97 -38.90 12.91 1.64
CA SER A 97 -38.23 13.02 2.92
C SER A 97 -36.74 13.31 2.76
N ASN A 98 -36.20 14.19 3.62
CA ASN A 98 -34.77 14.39 3.75
C ASN A 98 -34.21 13.32 4.69
N PHE A 99 -33.70 12.23 4.12
CA PHE A 99 -32.94 11.23 4.88
C PHE A 99 -31.45 11.56 4.84
N ASP A 100 -30.77 11.30 5.96
CA ASP A 100 -29.32 11.48 6.09
C ASP A 100 -28.55 10.34 5.42
N LYS A 101 -29.07 9.10 5.52
CA LYS A 101 -28.48 7.93 4.87
C LYS A 101 -29.15 7.62 3.54
N ILE A 102 -28.34 7.26 2.55
CA ILE A 102 -28.79 6.97 1.19
C ILE A 102 -29.74 5.77 1.13
N ARG A 103 -29.50 4.75 1.95
CA ARG A 103 -30.35 3.55 2.03
C ARG A 103 -31.76 3.88 2.50
N ASP A 104 -31.88 4.74 3.50
CA ASP A 104 -33.20 5.13 4.01
C ASP A 104 -34.00 5.88 2.93
N LEU A 105 -33.31 6.67 2.09
CA LEU A 105 -33.91 7.34 0.94
C LEU A 105 -34.35 6.36 -0.16
N GLU A 106 -33.51 5.36 -0.47
CA GLU A 106 -33.82 4.31 -1.45
C GLU A 106 -34.97 3.40 -0.99
N ASN A 107 -35.07 3.15 0.32
CA ASN A 107 -36.09 2.32 0.95
C ASN A 107 -37.44 3.05 1.10
N ALA A 108 -37.41 4.37 1.34
CA ALA A 108 -38.62 5.16 1.52
C ALA A 108 -39.45 5.34 0.24
N ASN A 109 -38.83 5.17 -0.92
CA ASN A 109 -39.50 5.25 -2.20
C ASN A 109 -39.82 3.84 -2.72
N ASP A 110 -41.07 3.63 -3.16
CA ASP A 110 -41.47 2.39 -3.85
C ASP A 110 -40.56 2.15 -5.08
N PHE A 111 -40.33 3.21 -5.87
CA PHE A 111 -39.47 3.24 -7.05
C PHE A 111 -38.73 4.58 -7.15
N GLN A 112 -37.54 4.60 -7.74
CA GLN A 112 -36.79 5.83 -8.02
C GLN A 112 -37.33 6.54 -9.29
N TYR A 113 -37.71 5.77 -10.31
CA TYR A 113 -38.35 6.27 -11.51
C TYR A 113 -39.11 5.16 -12.23
N LEU A 114 -40.02 5.56 -13.10
CA LEU A 114 -40.79 4.69 -13.97
C LEU A 114 -40.33 4.87 -15.42
N LEU A 115 -40.24 3.77 -16.15
CA LEU A 115 -39.93 3.74 -17.58
C LEU A 115 -41.09 3.12 -18.35
N LYS A 116 -41.38 3.67 -19.53
CA LYS A 116 -42.22 2.98 -20.53
C LYS A 116 -41.34 2.54 -21.69
N ILE A 117 -41.08 1.24 -21.76
CA ILE A 117 -40.22 0.64 -22.79
C ILE A 117 -41.14 -0.12 -23.74
N GLU A 118 -41.33 0.44 -24.94
CA GLU A 118 -42.24 -0.11 -25.94
C GLU A 118 -43.65 -0.34 -25.35
N ASP A 119 -44.06 -1.60 -25.18
CA ASP A 119 -45.40 -1.98 -24.74
C ASP A 119 -45.53 -2.21 -23.23
N TYR A 120 -44.45 -2.12 -22.44
CA TYR A 120 -44.49 -2.42 -21.01
C TYR A 120 -43.95 -1.29 -20.12
N ALA A 121 -44.65 -1.07 -19.00
CA ALA A 121 -44.33 -0.13 -17.96
C ALA A 121 -43.48 -0.80 -16.87
N VAL A 122 -42.38 -0.16 -16.48
CA VAL A 122 -41.39 -0.71 -15.56
C VAL A 122 -41.13 0.26 -14.42
N GLY A 123 -41.17 -0.25 -13.19
CA GLY A 123 -40.68 0.47 -12.01
C GLY A 123 -39.22 0.14 -11.75
N ILE A 124 -38.38 1.16 -11.55
CA ILE A 124 -36.95 0.99 -11.27
C ILE A 124 -36.68 1.19 -9.79
N LYS A 125 -35.99 0.22 -9.17
CA LYS A 125 -35.61 0.23 -7.76
C LYS A 125 -34.10 0.02 -7.57
N TYR A 126 -33.47 0.74 -6.64
CA TYR A 126 -32.03 0.63 -6.31
C TYR A 126 -31.74 -0.21 -5.07
N ASP A 127 -32.79 -0.68 -4.39
CA ASP A 127 -32.70 -1.39 -3.13
C ASP A 127 -32.58 -2.92 -3.35
N ASP A 128 -31.38 -3.42 -3.12
CA ASP A 128 -31.03 -4.85 -3.17
C ASP A 128 -31.62 -5.66 -1.98
N GLU A 129 -31.92 -5.02 -0.83
CA GLU A 129 -32.45 -5.68 0.37
C GLU A 129 -33.97 -5.90 0.30
N PHE A 130 -34.68 -5.06 -0.45
CA PHE A 130 -36.11 -5.23 -0.72
C PHE A 130 -36.44 -6.66 -1.18
N ILE A 131 -35.68 -7.21 -2.13
CA ILE A 131 -36.00 -8.54 -2.68
C ILE A 131 -35.65 -9.68 -1.72
N MET A 132 -34.78 -9.44 -0.73
CA MET A 132 -34.47 -10.42 0.31
C MET A 132 -35.60 -10.56 1.33
N SER A 133 -36.45 -9.54 1.46
CA SER A 133 -37.54 -9.49 2.45
C SER A 133 -38.94 -9.51 1.84
N ALA A 134 -39.06 -9.26 0.53
CA ALA A 134 -40.35 -9.21 -0.17
C ALA A 134 -40.94 -10.61 -0.45
N ASP A 135 -42.24 -10.74 -0.30
CA ASP A 135 -43.01 -11.87 -0.82
C ASP A 135 -43.67 -11.53 -2.18
N GLN A 136 -44.17 -12.57 -2.86
CA GLN A 136 -44.81 -12.43 -4.17
C GLN A 136 -46.04 -11.51 -4.12
N ASP A 137 -46.78 -11.50 -3.00
CA ASP A 137 -47.96 -10.65 -2.80
C ASP A 137 -47.58 -9.18 -2.69
N SER A 138 -46.48 -8.86 -2.01
CA SER A 138 -45.93 -7.51 -1.87
C SER A 138 -45.48 -6.95 -3.22
N ILE A 139 -44.89 -7.79 -4.07
CA ILE A 139 -44.53 -7.43 -5.44
C ILE A 139 -45.79 -7.15 -6.27
N TYR A 140 -46.80 -8.01 -6.21
CA TYR A 140 -48.06 -7.77 -6.93
C TYR A 140 -48.79 -6.52 -6.45
N LYS A 141 -48.77 -6.22 -5.15
CA LYS A 141 -49.31 -4.97 -4.61
C LYS A 141 -48.61 -3.75 -5.20
N LEU A 142 -47.29 -3.76 -5.32
CA LEU A 142 -46.53 -2.67 -5.92
C LEU A 142 -46.82 -2.51 -7.42
N LEU A 143 -46.83 -3.61 -8.17
CA LEU A 143 -47.16 -3.62 -9.60
C LEU A 143 -48.56 -3.04 -9.84
N ASN A 144 -49.55 -3.48 -9.08
CA ASN A 144 -50.93 -3.01 -9.20
C ASN A 144 -51.10 -1.54 -8.77
N LYS A 145 -50.45 -1.14 -7.67
CA LYS A 145 -50.49 0.24 -7.15
C LYS A 145 -50.02 1.25 -8.19
N TRP A 146 -49.01 0.89 -8.98
CA TRP A 146 -48.36 1.77 -9.95
C TRP A 146 -48.71 1.46 -11.42
N ASN A 147 -49.59 0.48 -11.66
CA ASN A 147 -49.96 -0.01 -12.99
C ASN A 147 -48.73 -0.38 -13.86
N LEU A 148 -47.88 -1.24 -13.31
CA LEU A 148 -46.62 -1.69 -13.91
C LEU A 148 -46.70 -3.15 -14.34
N ASP A 149 -45.99 -3.48 -15.41
CA ASP A 149 -45.83 -4.85 -15.89
C ASP A 149 -44.64 -5.55 -15.21
N LYS A 150 -43.58 -4.80 -14.93
CA LYS A 150 -42.32 -5.32 -14.37
C LYS A 150 -41.67 -4.37 -13.37
N ILE A 151 -40.80 -4.92 -12.54
CA ILE A 151 -39.89 -4.19 -11.66
C ILE A 151 -38.45 -4.55 -12.07
N PHE A 152 -37.62 -3.55 -12.33
CA PHE A 152 -36.18 -3.77 -12.45
C PHE A 152 -35.47 -3.28 -11.20
N ILE A 153 -34.64 -4.16 -10.65
CA ILE A 153 -33.71 -3.85 -9.58
C ILE A 153 -32.36 -3.57 -10.22
N ILE A 154 -31.79 -2.41 -9.94
CA ILE A 154 -30.45 -2.03 -10.40
C ILE A 154 -29.51 -2.11 -9.21
N SER A 155 -28.67 -3.14 -9.19
CA SER A 155 -27.64 -3.30 -8.17
C SER A 155 -26.39 -2.52 -8.55
N PHE A 156 -25.88 -1.77 -7.58
CA PHE A 156 -24.58 -1.11 -7.65
C PHE A 156 -23.49 -1.89 -6.90
N ASN A 157 -23.81 -3.08 -6.39
CA ASN A 157 -22.84 -3.91 -5.69
C ASN A 157 -21.87 -4.57 -6.69
N LYS A 158 -20.57 -4.51 -6.38
CA LYS A 158 -19.50 -5.12 -7.19
C LYS A 158 -19.17 -6.55 -6.75
N ASP A 159 -19.69 -6.99 -5.60
CA ASP A 159 -19.52 -8.35 -5.10
C ASP A 159 -20.32 -9.33 -5.97
N LYS A 160 -19.58 -10.16 -6.73
CA LYS A 160 -20.15 -11.13 -7.66
C LYS A 160 -20.90 -12.25 -6.95
N ASP A 161 -20.48 -12.62 -5.74
CA ASP A 161 -21.12 -13.69 -4.98
C ASP A 161 -22.47 -13.19 -4.45
N PHE A 162 -22.51 -11.99 -3.86
CA PHE A 162 -23.76 -11.37 -3.42
C PHE A 162 -24.74 -11.14 -4.59
N VAL A 163 -24.28 -10.58 -5.72
CA VAL A 163 -25.12 -10.39 -6.92
C VAL A 163 -25.60 -11.74 -7.47
N GLY A 164 -24.80 -12.81 -7.37
CA GLY A 164 -25.20 -14.16 -7.74
C GLY A 164 -26.35 -14.70 -6.88
N ILE A 165 -26.30 -14.48 -5.57
CA ILE A 165 -27.38 -14.83 -4.62
C ILE A 165 -28.65 -14.05 -4.97
N LEU A 166 -28.54 -12.75 -5.18
CA LEU A 166 -29.68 -11.91 -5.58
C LEU A 166 -30.31 -12.37 -6.89
N LYS A 167 -29.51 -12.73 -7.91
CA LYS A 167 -30.03 -13.26 -9.19
C LYS A 167 -30.87 -14.53 -9.00
N ASN A 168 -30.44 -15.43 -8.10
CA ASN A 168 -31.20 -16.65 -7.81
C ASN A 168 -32.54 -16.34 -7.13
N VAL A 169 -32.55 -15.41 -6.16
CA VAL A 169 -33.79 -15.01 -5.47
C VAL A 169 -34.73 -14.28 -6.44
N VAL A 170 -34.22 -13.31 -7.20
CA VAL A 170 -35.00 -12.57 -8.21
C VAL A 170 -35.59 -13.53 -9.26
N GLY A 171 -34.86 -14.57 -9.65
CA GLY A 171 -35.31 -15.59 -10.60
C GLY A 171 -36.55 -16.39 -10.14
N THR A 172 -36.93 -16.31 -8.87
CA THR A 172 -38.17 -16.91 -8.36
C THR A 172 -39.41 -16.08 -8.68
N TYR A 173 -39.26 -14.78 -8.99
CA TYR A 173 -40.36 -13.86 -9.26
C TYR A 173 -40.48 -13.59 -10.77
N LYS A 174 -41.68 -13.81 -11.34
CA LYS A 174 -41.90 -13.66 -12.80
C LYS A 174 -41.78 -12.23 -13.34
N ASN A 175 -42.09 -11.24 -12.52
CA ASN A 175 -42.21 -9.83 -12.93
C ASN A 175 -41.03 -8.97 -12.45
N VAL A 176 -39.99 -9.59 -11.89
CA VAL A 176 -38.81 -8.87 -11.37
C VAL A 176 -37.59 -9.26 -12.19
N SER A 177 -36.74 -8.30 -12.52
CA SER A 177 -35.46 -8.55 -13.17
C SER A 177 -34.35 -7.77 -12.48
N LEU A 178 -33.17 -8.39 -12.38
CA LEU A 178 -32.01 -7.79 -11.74
C LEU A 178 -30.95 -7.46 -12.78
N TYR A 179 -30.51 -6.22 -12.78
CA TYR A 179 -29.43 -5.72 -13.61
C TYR A 179 -28.32 -5.19 -12.71
N SER A 180 -27.06 -5.46 -13.07
CA SER A 180 -26.01 -4.54 -12.63
C SER A 180 -26.21 -3.20 -13.34
N PHE A 181 -25.69 -2.12 -12.78
CA PHE A 181 -25.77 -0.82 -13.46
C PHE A 181 -25.11 -0.85 -14.85
N GLU A 182 -24.01 -1.60 -15.01
CA GLU A 182 -23.37 -1.86 -16.30
C GLU A 182 -24.31 -2.58 -17.28
N ASP A 183 -24.87 -3.72 -16.86
CA ASP A 183 -25.78 -4.51 -17.70
C ASP A 183 -27.01 -3.70 -18.11
N PHE A 184 -27.54 -2.88 -17.20
CA PHE A 184 -28.68 -2.01 -17.49
C PHE A 184 -28.33 -0.99 -18.59
N ILE A 185 -27.19 -0.31 -18.46
CA ILE A 185 -26.77 0.70 -19.44
C ILE A 185 -26.54 0.07 -20.81
N ASP A 186 -25.82 -1.04 -20.86
CA ASP A 186 -25.45 -1.70 -22.11
C ASP A 186 -26.63 -2.38 -22.80
N THR A 187 -27.59 -2.91 -22.02
CA THR A 187 -28.82 -3.52 -22.54
C THR A 187 -29.79 -2.47 -23.07
N PHE A 188 -30.03 -1.41 -22.30
CA PHE A 188 -31.10 -0.46 -22.60
C PHE A 188 -30.66 0.77 -23.37
N PHE A 189 -29.38 1.05 -23.55
CA PHE A 189 -28.92 2.21 -24.34
C PHE A 189 -28.00 1.81 -25.49
N ALA A 190 -26.76 1.41 -25.19
CA ALA A 190 -25.78 0.97 -26.18
C ALA A 190 -24.70 0.11 -25.52
N LYS A 191 -24.36 -1.02 -26.17
CA LYS A 191 -23.28 -1.91 -25.71
C LYS A 191 -21.94 -1.17 -25.67
N GLY A 192 -21.20 -1.27 -24.56
CA GLY A 192 -19.94 -0.59 -24.34
C GLY A 192 -20.08 0.89 -23.94
N LEU A 193 -21.30 1.39 -23.71
CA LEU A 193 -21.49 2.76 -23.25
C LEU A 193 -21.05 2.91 -21.79
N TYR A 194 -21.26 1.88 -20.96
CA TYR A 194 -20.87 1.91 -19.56
C TYR A 194 -19.37 2.18 -19.36
N SER A 195 -18.49 1.63 -20.20
CA SER A 195 -17.05 1.89 -20.10
C SER A 195 -16.68 3.35 -20.34
N GLU A 196 -17.40 4.06 -21.22
CA GLU A 196 -17.20 5.50 -21.39
C GLU A 196 -17.79 6.28 -20.20
N ILE A 197 -18.95 5.87 -19.67
CA ILE A 197 -19.51 6.45 -18.43
C ILE A 197 -18.50 6.33 -17.29
N ASP A 198 -17.97 5.13 -17.03
CA ASP A 198 -17.00 4.88 -15.96
C ASP A 198 -15.76 5.77 -16.11
N LYS A 199 -15.25 5.93 -17.34
CA LYS A 199 -14.11 6.81 -17.62
C LYS A 199 -14.39 8.29 -17.27
N TYR A 200 -15.51 8.86 -17.73
CA TYR A 200 -15.84 10.26 -17.45
C TYR A 200 -16.21 10.49 -15.98
N VAL A 201 -16.96 9.56 -15.37
CA VAL A 201 -17.30 9.61 -13.95
C VAL A 201 -16.04 9.51 -13.09
N ASN A 202 -15.11 8.61 -13.37
CA ASN A 202 -13.86 8.51 -12.62
C ASN A 202 -13.01 9.79 -12.75
N LYS A 203 -12.99 10.45 -13.91
CA LYS A 203 -12.34 11.75 -14.09
C LYS A 203 -13.00 12.83 -13.22
N MET A 204 -14.32 12.92 -13.24
CA MET A 204 -15.11 13.86 -12.44
C MET A 204 -14.91 13.61 -10.92
N LEU A 205 -14.99 12.35 -10.48
CA LEU A 205 -14.78 11.97 -9.08
C LEU A 205 -13.35 12.25 -8.63
N SER A 206 -12.35 12.05 -9.49
CA SER A 206 -10.98 12.47 -9.19
C SER A 206 -10.92 13.97 -8.93
N SER A 207 -11.50 14.79 -9.81
CA SER A 207 -11.55 16.25 -9.64
C SER A 207 -12.24 16.68 -8.35
N ILE A 208 -13.40 16.07 -8.01
CA ILE A 208 -14.12 16.36 -6.77
C ILE A 208 -13.31 15.96 -5.53
N ASN A 209 -12.69 14.77 -5.53
CA ASN A 209 -11.86 14.29 -4.42
C ASN A 209 -10.59 15.12 -4.25
N ASP A 210 -9.95 15.52 -5.35
CA ASP A 210 -8.76 16.38 -5.35
C ASP A 210 -9.08 17.75 -4.71
N LYS A 211 -10.28 18.29 -4.97
CA LYS A 211 -10.77 19.54 -4.35
C LYS A 211 -11.18 19.36 -2.89
N ALA A 212 -11.73 18.19 -2.54
CA ALA A 212 -12.12 17.87 -1.16
C ALA A 212 -10.91 17.77 -0.21
N GLY A 213 -9.75 17.38 -0.73
CA GLY A 213 -8.50 17.32 0.04
C GLY A 213 -8.42 16.18 1.06
N PHE A 214 -9.44 15.32 1.17
CA PHE A 214 -9.42 14.16 2.06
C PHE A 214 -8.56 13.04 1.48
N LYS A 215 -7.35 12.87 2.04
CA LYS A 215 -6.55 11.66 1.84
C LYS A 215 -6.29 11.02 3.18
N THR A 216 -6.98 9.92 3.48
CA THR A 216 -6.67 9.10 4.65
C THR A 216 -5.36 8.38 4.44
N ILE A 217 -4.32 8.89 5.09
CA ILE A 217 -3.11 8.13 5.31
C ILE A 217 -3.42 7.21 6.48
N ARG A 218 -3.29 5.89 6.28
CA ARG A 218 -3.48 4.95 7.38
C ARG A 218 -2.49 5.30 8.51
N SER A 219 -2.82 4.96 9.74
CA SER A 219 -1.90 5.19 10.86
C SER A 219 -0.59 4.43 10.61
N PHE A 220 0.53 5.09 10.91
CA PHE A 220 1.85 4.47 10.86
C PHE A 220 1.99 3.50 12.05
N ASN A 221 1.44 2.30 11.91
CA ASN A 221 1.49 1.22 12.89
C ASN A 221 2.08 -0.04 12.25
N TYR A 222 2.45 -1.00 13.08
CA TYR A 222 3.12 -2.22 12.63
C TYR A 222 2.30 -3.05 11.62
N SER A 223 0.97 -3.12 11.79
CA SER A 223 0.07 -3.79 10.86
C SER A 223 0.12 -3.18 9.46
N ASN A 224 0.23 -1.85 9.36
CA ASN A 224 0.34 -1.16 8.07
C ASN A 224 1.78 -1.17 7.51
N MET A 225 2.81 -1.35 8.35
CA MET A 225 4.22 -1.39 7.93
C MET A 225 4.66 -2.76 7.41
N ALA A 226 4.13 -3.85 7.97
CA ALA A 226 4.51 -5.20 7.58
C ALA A 226 4.32 -5.46 6.06
N PRO A 227 3.17 -5.11 5.46
CA PRO A 227 2.99 -5.25 4.01
C PRO A 227 3.92 -4.38 3.18
N VAL A 228 4.24 -3.17 3.67
CA VAL A 228 5.15 -2.25 2.97
C VAL A 228 6.56 -2.82 2.92
N ARG A 229 7.04 -3.40 4.04
CA ARG A 229 8.34 -4.11 4.10
C ARG A 229 8.40 -5.28 3.13
N LEU A 230 7.36 -6.11 3.10
CA LEU A 230 7.28 -7.26 2.21
C LEU A 230 7.22 -6.85 0.74
N GLN A 231 6.48 -5.79 0.43
CA GLN A 231 6.45 -5.21 -0.89
C GLN A 231 7.83 -4.69 -1.33
N ILE A 232 8.57 -3.99 -0.45
CA ILE A 232 9.95 -3.55 -0.72
C ILE A 232 10.83 -4.75 -1.06
N LEU A 233 10.80 -5.81 -0.25
CA LEU A 233 11.61 -7.01 -0.51
C LEU A 233 11.28 -7.63 -1.87
N LYS A 234 9.99 -7.77 -2.18
CA LYS A 234 9.51 -8.31 -3.46
C LYS A 234 9.98 -7.44 -4.62
N GLU A 235 9.84 -6.12 -4.50
CA GLU A 235 10.32 -5.16 -5.50
C GLU A 235 11.83 -5.31 -5.71
N VAL A 236 12.65 -5.35 -4.66
CA VAL A 236 14.10 -5.47 -4.79
C VAL A 236 14.51 -6.84 -5.36
N LYS A 237 13.92 -7.95 -4.90
CA LYS A 237 14.25 -9.31 -5.39
C LYS A 237 13.86 -9.53 -6.86
N THR A 238 12.79 -8.90 -7.34
CA THR A 238 12.29 -9.07 -8.71
C THR A 238 12.85 -8.06 -9.71
N ASN A 239 13.47 -6.98 -9.22
CA ASN A 239 13.96 -5.92 -10.09
C ASN A 239 15.29 -6.32 -10.74
N GLN A 240 15.29 -6.42 -12.07
CA GLN A 240 16.51 -6.68 -12.84
C GLN A 240 17.42 -5.44 -12.94
N GLU A 241 16.93 -4.25 -12.54
CA GLU A 241 17.63 -2.96 -12.57
C GLU A 241 18.42 -2.64 -11.28
N LEU A 242 18.74 -3.63 -10.43
CA LEU A 242 19.39 -3.43 -9.11
C LEU A 242 20.72 -2.64 -9.15
N PHE A 243 21.37 -2.58 -10.32
CA PHE A 243 22.61 -1.86 -10.54
C PHE A 243 22.46 -0.61 -11.40
N VAL A 244 21.23 -0.19 -11.71
CA VAL A 244 20.99 1.00 -12.54
C VAL A 244 20.89 2.21 -11.65
N TYR A 245 21.91 3.06 -11.72
CA TYR A 245 21.93 4.34 -11.04
C TYR A 245 21.49 5.44 -12.02
N HIS A 246 20.72 6.42 -11.53
CA HIS A 246 20.25 7.53 -12.35
C HIS A 246 20.74 8.85 -11.75
N SER A 247 21.89 9.34 -12.19
CA SER A 247 22.33 10.69 -11.84
C SER A 247 21.40 11.74 -12.45
N ILE A 248 20.99 12.70 -11.63
CA ILE A 248 20.19 13.84 -12.10
C ILE A 248 21.09 14.94 -12.69
N LYS A 249 22.40 14.89 -12.43
CA LYS A 249 23.38 15.89 -12.89
C LYS A 249 24.23 15.41 -14.06
N ASN A 250 24.47 14.11 -14.16
CA ASN A 250 25.37 13.53 -15.14
C ASN A 250 24.71 12.36 -15.87
N GLU A 251 24.09 12.65 -17.02
CA GLU A 251 23.38 11.63 -17.82
C GLU A 251 24.29 10.46 -18.24
N SER A 252 25.60 10.66 -18.35
CA SER A 252 26.55 9.57 -18.66
C SER A 252 26.67 8.52 -17.54
N MET A 253 26.16 8.80 -16.34
CA MET A 253 26.05 7.86 -15.23
C MET A 253 24.69 7.16 -15.16
N ASN A 254 23.76 7.45 -16.09
CA ASN A 254 22.42 6.88 -16.12
C ASN A 254 22.41 5.51 -16.79
N ASP A 255 23.07 4.55 -16.16
CA ASP A 255 23.19 3.19 -16.70
C ASP A 255 23.54 2.19 -15.59
N CYS A 256 23.61 0.92 -15.99
CA CYS A 256 24.17 -0.14 -15.16
C CYS A 256 25.59 0.22 -14.71
N ILE A 257 25.84 0.17 -13.39
CA ILE A 257 27.19 0.35 -12.85
C ILE A 257 28.06 -0.80 -13.36
N PRO A 258 29.15 -0.51 -14.11
CA PRO A 258 29.88 -1.52 -14.84
C PRO A 258 30.88 -2.26 -13.94
N PHE A 259 30.40 -3.09 -13.02
CA PHE A 259 31.25 -3.99 -12.24
C PHE A 259 31.84 -5.11 -13.11
N ASP A 260 33.05 -5.57 -12.78
CA ASP A 260 33.57 -6.81 -13.36
C ASP A 260 32.72 -8.01 -12.90
N ASP A 261 32.73 -9.10 -13.66
CA ASP A 261 31.86 -10.26 -13.42
C ASP A 261 32.06 -10.87 -12.03
N HIS A 262 33.30 -10.88 -11.52
CA HIS A 262 33.62 -11.44 -10.22
C HIS A 262 33.06 -10.59 -9.08
N ASP A 263 33.30 -9.28 -9.09
CA ASP A 263 32.74 -8.35 -8.10
C ASP A 263 31.21 -8.29 -8.17
N LYS A 264 30.65 -8.35 -9.38
CA LYS A 264 29.20 -8.43 -9.59
C LYS A 264 28.61 -9.68 -8.96
N GLN A 265 29.23 -10.85 -9.15
CA GLN A 265 28.80 -12.10 -8.52
C GLN A 265 28.87 -12.01 -6.98
N LYS A 266 29.96 -11.45 -6.43
CA LYS A 266 30.08 -11.21 -4.97
C LYS A 266 28.92 -10.38 -4.42
N ILE A 267 28.59 -9.28 -5.10
CA ILE A 267 27.48 -8.41 -4.68
C ILE A 267 26.14 -9.14 -4.76
N ILE A 268 25.87 -9.86 -5.86
CA ILE A 268 24.62 -10.62 -6.05
C ILE A 268 24.47 -11.70 -4.98
N CYS A 269 25.52 -12.44 -4.66
CA CYS A 269 25.48 -13.47 -3.61
C CYS A 269 25.13 -12.86 -2.25
N ARG A 270 25.76 -11.73 -1.88
CA ARG A 270 25.50 -11.05 -0.60
C ARG A 270 24.12 -10.39 -0.54
N LEU A 271 23.57 -9.98 -1.68
CA LEU A 271 22.26 -9.32 -1.77
C LEU A 271 21.13 -10.18 -1.21
N GLN A 272 21.17 -11.50 -1.41
CA GLN A 272 20.11 -12.44 -1.01
C GLN A 272 19.73 -12.30 0.47
N GLU A 273 20.72 -12.13 1.34
CA GLU A 273 20.53 -11.96 2.78
C GLU A 273 20.50 -10.48 3.19
N ARG A 274 21.43 -9.67 2.65
CA ARG A 274 21.62 -8.27 3.10
C ARG A 274 20.51 -7.33 2.68
N VAL A 275 19.69 -7.68 1.68
CA VAL A 275 18.48 -6.92 1.34
C VAL A 275 17.49 -6.83 2.51
N LYS A 276 17.49 -7.79 3.43
CA LYS A 276 16.61 -7.75 4.61
C LYS A 276 17.02 -6.67 5.61
N LEU A 277 18.26 -6.19 5.57
CA LEU A 277 18.75 -5.17 6.47
C LEU A 277 18.10 -3.80 6.22
N ILE A 278 17.74 -3.47 4.96
CA ILE A 278 17.08 -2.19 4.66
C ILE A 278 15.64 -2.11 5.18
N ILE A 279 15.04 -3.23 5.57
CA ILE A 279 13.71 -3.29 6.22
C ILE A 279 13.77 -3.68 7.70
N GLY A 280 14.98 -3.81 8.26
CA GLY A 280 15.24 -4.29 9.61
C GLY A 280 14.84 -3.32 10.73
N LYS A 281 15.36 -3.60 11.93
CA LYS A 281 15.04 -2.86 13.17
C LYS A 281 15.97 -1.67 13.47
N ASP A 282 17.06 -1.53 12.72
CA ASP A 282 18.01 -0.45 12.92
C ASP A 282 17.47 0.92 12.46
N ASP A 283 18.07 1.99 12.96
CA ASP A 283 17.59 3.36 12.71
C ASP A 283 17.68 3.77 11.23
N PHE A 284 18.68 3.29 10.50
CA PHE A 284 18.76 3.54 9.05
C PHE A 284 17.57 2.90 8.33
N ALA A 285 17.23 1.65 8.66
CA ALA A 285 16.11 0.93 8.09
C ALA A 285 14.76 1.56 8.48
N LYS A 286 14.61 2.01 9.74
CA LYS A 286 13.42 2.77 10.17
C LYS A 286 13.24 4.04 9.34
N SER A 287 14.30 4.82 9.13
CA SER A 287 14.26 6.02 8.28
C SER A 287 13.87 5.67 6.84
N PHE A 288 14.42 4.60 6.28
CA PHE A 288 14.08 4.12 4.94
C PHE A 288 12.62 3.68 4.82
N VAL A 289 12.16 2.75 5.67
CA VAL A 289 10.78 2.21 5.63
C VAL A 289 9.74 3.30 5.89
N SER A 290 10.02 4.25 6.78
CA SER A 290 9.13 5.41 7.00
C SER A 290 8.97 6.26 5.74
N SER A 291 10.08 6.50 5.04
CA SER A 291 10.06 7.24 3.76
C SER A 291 9.29 6.48 2.70
N GLU A 292 9.48 5.16 2.60
CA GLU A 292 8.75 4.29 1.69
C GLU A 292 7.24 4.31 1.95
N TYR A 293 6.86 4.25 3.22
CA TYR A 293 5.46 4.33 3.63
C TYR A 293 4.82 5.64 3.17
N LEU A 294 5.47 6.77 3.46
CA LEU A 294 4.97 8.10 3.08
C LEU A 294 4.96 8.29 1.56
N PHE A 295 6.00 7.84 0.87
CA PHE A 295 6.10 7.91 -0.58
C PHE A 295 4.95 7.16 -1.27
N LYS A 296 4.63 5.95 -0.78
CA LYS A 296 3.50 5.16 -1.28
C LYS A 296 2.15 5.78 -0.90
N SER A 297 2.03 6.31 0.31
CA SER A 297 0.79 6.93 0.80
C SER A 297 0.43 8.23 0.08
N ILE A 298 1.43 9.03 -0.30
CA ILE A 298 1.24 10.37 -0.89
C ILE A 298 1.51 10.36 -2.41
N LYS A 299 1.40 9.19 -3.05
CA LYS A 299 1.62 9.00 -4.50
C LYS A 299 0.87 10.04 -5.35
N ASN A 300 1.59 10.64 -6.31
CA ASN A 300 1.09 11.60 -7.31
C ASN A 300 0.39 12.86 -6.73
N ASN A 301 0.72 13.29 -5.51
CA ASN A 301 0.16 14.51 -4.94
C ASN A 301 0.99 15.73 -5.39
N ILE A 302 0.44 16.51 -6.32
CA ILE A 302 1.10 17.70 -6.90
C ILE A 302 1.33 18.79 -5.84
N SER A 303 0.51 18.82 -4.80
CA SER A 303 0.57 19.82 -3.73
C SER A 303 1.53 19.43 -2.59
N PHE A 304 2.10 18.22 -2.62
CA PHE A 304 2.99 17.74 -1.57
C PHE A 304 4.44 18.07 -1.87
N ASP A 305 5.15 18.61 -0.89
CA ASP A 305 6.60 18.76 -0.94
C ASP A 305 7.30 17.46 -0.51
N TYR A 306 7.80 16.73 -1.50
CA TYR A 306 8.53 15.48 -1.33
C TYR A 306 9.93 15.67 -0.70
N THR A 307 10.35 16.90 -0.36
CA THR A 307 11.62 17.17 0.32
C THR A 307 11.69 16.40 1.64
N SER A 308 10.62 16.38 2.42
CA SER A 308 10.55 15.65 3.71
C SER A 308 10.85 14.15 3.57
N ILE A 309 10.31 13.51 2.53
CA ILE A 309 10.55 12.10 2.18
C ILE A 309 12.00 11.92 1.71
N THR A 310 12.47 12.82 0.84
CA THR A 310 13.83 12.80 0.27
C THR A 310 14.92 12.97 1.35
N VAL A 311 14.71 13.85 2.34
CA VAL A 311 15.61 14.02 3.49
C VAL A 311 15.74 12.71 4.26
N SER A 312 14.63 12.00 4.46
CA SER A 312 14.63 10.77 5.25
C SER A 312 15.34 9.61 4.51
N TYR A 313 15.26 9.56 3.18
CA TYR A 313 16.13 8.68 2.38
C TYR A 313 17.62 9.01 2.55
N LEU A 314 18.00 10.29 2.47
CA LEU A 314 19.38 10.72 2.69
C LEU A 314 19.87 10.34 4.10
N LYS A 315 19.03 10.55 5.10
CA LYS A 315 19.31 10.21 6.50
C LYS A 315 19.55 8.72 6.67
N SER A 316 18.79 7.87 5.99
CA SER A 316 19.04 6.42 5.99
C SER A 316 20.45 6.08 5.51
N VAL A 317 20.94 6.67 4.43
CA VAL A 317 22.29 6.41 3.91
C VAL A 317 23.36 6.91 4.90
N GLU A 318 23.19 8.11 5.44
CA GLU A 318 24.11 8.69 6.42
C GLU A 318 24.18 7.85 7.71
N GLN A 319 23.03 7.40 8.22
CA GLN A 319 22.95 6.53 9.40
C GLN A 319 23.61 5.17 9.18
N LEU A 320 23.47 4.57 8.00
CA LEU A 320 24.14 3.31 7.67
C LEU A 320 25.67 3.47 7.68
N LEU A 321 26.19 4.48 6.99
CA LEU A 321 27.64 4.74 6.95
C LEU A 321 28.20 5.09 8.34
N TYR A 322 27.46 5.84 9.14
CA TYR A 322 27.84 6.13 10.51
C TYR A 322 27.86 4.87 11.38
N LYS A 323 26.91 3.96 11.20
CA LYS A 323 26.90 2.66 11.90
C LYS A 323 28.13 1.83 11.55
N ILE A 324 28.51 1.75 10.27
CA ILE A 324 29.72 1.05 9.82
C ILE A 324 30.97 1.60 10.52
N LEU A 325 31.10 2.93 10.62
CA LEU A 325 32.18 3.57 11.37
C LEU A 325 32.20 3.16 12.86
N LEU A 326 31.04 3.09 13.51
CA LEU A 326 30.94 2.71 14.92
C LEU A 326 31.26 1.24 15.15
N ASP A 327 30.82 0.37 14.24
CA ASP A 327 31.07 -1.07 14.27
C ASP A 327 32.58 -1.36 14.16
N GLU A 328 33.26 -0.71 13.20
CA GLU A 328 34.73 -0.78 13.11
C GLU A 328 35.40 -0.37 14.43
N ILE A 329 34.96 0.72 15.06
CA ILE A 329 35.53 1.18 16.34
C ILE A 329 35.39 0.13 17.45
N ASN A 330 34.34 -0.67 17.42
CA ASN A 330 34.12 -1.74 18.39
C ASN A 330 34.95 -2.99 18.08
N ASN A 331 35.20 -3.27 16.80
CA ASN A 331 35.93 -4.44 16.32
C ASN A 331 37.44 -4.20 16.09
N LEU A 332 37.93 -2.98 16.33
CA LEU A 332 39.36 -2.63 16.27
C LEU A 332 40.20 -3.46 17.25
N ASN A 333 40.68 -4.63 16.79
CA ASN A 333 41.80 -5.34 17.38
C ASN A 333 43.13 -4.68 16.97
N ASN A 334 43.33 -3.39 17.27
CA ASN A 334 44.60 -2.64 17.18
C ASN A 334 45.47 -2.73 15.89
N GLN A 335 45.02 -3.35 14.79
CA GLN A 335 45.91 -3.70 13.67
C GLN A 335 45.92 -2.71 12.49
N THR A 336 44.89 -1.86 12.32
CA THR A 336 44.85 -0.89 11.22
C THR A 336 44.56 0.52 11.74
N GLU A 337 45.48 1.45 11.51
CA GLU A 337 45.27 2.86 11.84
C GLU A 337 44.36 3.52 10.80
N SER A 338 43.10 3.77 11.17
CA SER A 338 42.14 4.48 10.32
C SER A 338 41.89 5.92 10.81
N TRP A 339 41.52 6.79 9.87
CA TRP A 339 41.46 8.23 10.08
C TRP A 339 40.21 8.80 9.39
N ILE A 340 39.53 9.72 10.06
CA ILE A 340 38.35 10.41 9.51
C ILE A 340 38.56 11.92 9.59
N LYS A 341 37.89 12.67 8.72
CA LYS A 341 37.91 14.13 8.77
C LYS A 341 37.50 14.63 10.16
N GLN A 342 38.27 15.57 10.69
CA GLN A 342 37.97 16.24 11.95
C GLN A 342 36.83 17.24 11.74
N GLY A 343 35.70 17.04 12.41
CA GLY A 343 34.56 17.94 12.37
C GLY A 343 34.67 19.08 13.38
N ARG A 344 35.16 18.78 14.58
CA ARG A 344 35.33 19.76 15.67
C ARG A 344 36.77 19.81 16.13
N ASN A 345 37.32 21.03 16.21
CA ASN A 345 38.64 21.26 16.76
C ASN A 345 38.69 21.06 18.27
N THR A 346 37.60 21.43 18.96
CA THR A 346 37.48 21.39 20.42
C THR A 346 36.04 21.08 20.83
N ILE A 347 35.86 20.43 21.98
CA ILE A 347 34.55 20.27 22.64
C ILE A 347 34.55 21.03 23.97
N PHE A 348 33.35 21.43 24.42
CA PHE A 348 33.14 22.03 25.73
C PHE A 348 32.36 21.06 26.60
N TRP A 349 32.91 20.71 27.76
CA TRP A 349 32.24 19.86 28.75
C TRP A 349 32.52 20.42 30.15
N ASN A 350 31.46 20.61 30.95
CA ASN A 350 31.53 21.23 32.28
C ASN A 350 32.35 22.53 32.33
N GLY A 351 32.16 23.42 31.35
CA GLY A 351 32.87 24.69 31.24
C GLY A 351 34.36 24.60 30.84
N LYS A 352 34.90 23.39 30.64
CA LYS A 352 36.28 23.16 30.20
C LYS A 352 36.35 22.81 28.72
N LYS A 353 37.42 23.28 28.07
CA LYS A 353 37.70 23.05 26.64
C LYS A 353 38.62 21.84 26.49
N TYR A 354 38.18 20.86 25.72
CA TYR A 354 38.96 19.66 25.40
C TYR A 354 39.33 19.64 23.93
N LYS A 355 40.51 19.09 23.64
CA LYS A 355 41.05 18.86 22.29
C LYS A 355 41.36 17.37 22.14
N PRO A 356 41.36 16.83 20.91
CA PRO A 356 42.01 15.55 20.66
C PRO A 356 43.50 15.64 21.00
N TYR A 357 44.10 14.50 21.34
CA TYR A 357 45.55 14.42 21.55
C TYR A 357 46.29 14.74 20.24
N ASP A 358 47.45 15.39 20.33
CA ASP A 358 48.20 15.80 19.14
C ASP A 358 48.60 14.59 18.27
N ASP A 359 48.93 13.45 18.89
CA ASP A 359 49.24 12.19 18.19
C ASP A 359 48.04 11.58 17.45
N ASP A 360 46.83 11.99 17.82
CA ASP A 360 45.59 11.54 17.19
C ASP A 360 45.11 12.49 16.09
N VAL A 361 45.88 13.52 15.74
CA VAL A 361 45.52 14.50 14.71
C VAL A 361 46.61 14.58 13.66
N ARG A 362 46.21 14.45 12.39
CA ARG A 362 47.13 14.63 11.25
C ARG A 362 46.53 15.53 10.18
N LYS A 363 47.38 16.07 9.30
CA LYS A 363 46.92 16.59 8.00
C LYS A 363 46.70 15.41 7.05
N ASN A 364 45.78 15.58 6.10
CA ASN A 364 45.57 14.56 5.07
C ASN A 364 46.91 14.28 4.34
N PRO A 365 47.43 13.03 4.36
CA PRO A 365 48.71 12.69 3.75
C PRO A 365 48.71 12.84 2.22
N ASP A 366 47.55 12.64 1.58
CA ASP A 366 47.41 12.65 0.11
C ASP A 366 47.25 14.06 -0.45
N ASN A 367 47.05 15.06 0.41
CA ASN A 367 46.97 16.46 0.01
C ASN A 367 47.75 17.35 0.99
N LYS A 368 49.06 17.50 0.75
CA LYS A 368 49.99 18.30 1.57
C LYS A 368 49.61 19.78 1.67
N HIS A 369 48.80 20.30 0.73
CA HIS A 369 48.28 21.67 0.74
C HIS A 369 46.91 21.79 1.44
N SER A 370 46.33 20.68 1.88
CA SER A 370 45.03 20.66 2.54
C SER A 370 45.11 21.23 3.95
N THR A 371 44.19 22.15 4.25
CA THR A 371 43.92 22.60 5.63
C THR A 371 43.05 21.61 6.40
N VAL A 372 42.56 20.55 5.75
CA VAL A 372 41.70 19.54 6.34
C VAL A 372 42.52 18.65 7.27
N LYS A 373 42.16 18.69 8.55
CA LYS A 373 42.68 17.80 9.57
C LYS A 373 41.87 16.51 9.61
N GLN A 374 42.57 15.42 9.90
CA GLN A 374 41.99 14.13 10.20
C GLN A 374 42.25 13.81 11.67
N VAL A 375 41.34 13.05 12.28
CA VAL A 375 41.46 12.52 13.62
C VAL A 375 41.46 11.00 13.57
N LYS A 376 42.26 10.35 14.43
CA LYS A 376 42.36 8.89 14.51
C LYS A 376 41.02 8.30 14.96
N VAL A 377 40.58 7.25 14.29
CA VAL A 377 39.31 6.57 14.57
C VAL A 377 39.50 5.64 15.77
N ASN A 378 38.92 6.03 16.91
CA ASN A 378 38.90 5.26 18.14
C ASN A 378 37.78 5.77 19.06
N LYS A 379 37.47 5.02 20.12
CA LYS A 379 36.37 5.36 21.06
C LYS A 379 36.52 6.75 21.71
N ARG A 380 37.75 7.19 22.00
CA ARG A 380 38.00 8.49 22.65
C ARG A 380 37.76 9.69 21.73
N ASN A 381 37.85 9.50 20.41
CA ASN A 381 37.75 10.59 19.44
C ASN A 381 36.38 10.74 18.78
N ILE A 382 35.39 9.91 19.11
CA ILE A 382 34.04 9.93 18.50
C ILE A 382 33.45 11.34 18.44
N CYS A 383 33.61 12.11 19.52
CA CYS A 383 33.10 13.48 19.64
C CYS A 383 33.74 14.52 18.70
N TYR A 384 34.85 14.18 18.04
CA TYR A 384 35.59 15.04 17.11
C TYR A 384 35.38 14.68 15.64
N PHE A 385 34.70 13.58 15.33
CA PHE A 385 34.46 13.13 13.96
C PHE A 385 33.55 14.11 13.19
N ASP A 386 33.86 14.34 11.92
CA ASP A 386 32.89 14.88 10.98
C ASP A 386 31.96 13.73 10.55
N THR A 387 30.73 13.73 11.07
CA THR A 387 29.71 12.71 10.76
C THR A 387 28.83 13.09 9.58
N SER A 388 29.21 14.12 8.81
CA SER A 388 28.49 14.45 7.59
C SER A 388 28.65 13.36 6.54
N LEU A 389 27.60 13.12 5.75
CA LEU A 389 27.61 12.13 4.67
C LEU A 389 28.90 12.15 3.81
N GLY A 390 29.41 13.34 3.46
CA GLY A 390 30.64 13.46 2.69
C GLY A 390 31.87 12.88 3.40
N ALA A 391 32.06 13.18 4.68
CA ALA A 391 33.17 12.64 5.47
C ALA A 391 33.07 11.13 5.67
N LEU A 392 31.84 10.63 5.87
CA LEU A 392 31.57 9.20 6.01
C LEU A 392 31.81 8.41 4.72
N ILE A 393 31.46 8.98 3.55
CA ILE A 393 31.77 8.37 2.24
C ILE A 393 33.28 8.21 2.05
N TRP A 394 34.05 9.25 2.38
CA TRP A 394 35.51 9.19 2.27
C TRP A 394 36.10 8.15 3.22
N TYR A 395 35.65 8.12 4.49
CA TYR A 395 36.09 7.10 5.44
C TYR A 395 35.78 5.68 4.94
N PHE A 396 34.56 5.44 4.44
CA PHE A 396 34.15 4.15 3.90
C PHE A 396 35.02 3.70 2.72
N TYR A 397 35.42 4.62 1.85
CA TYR A 397 36.26 4.33 0.69
C TYR A 397 37.75 4.15 1.04
N ASP A 398 38.31 5.02 1.90
CA ASP A 398 39.74 5.03 2.25
C ASP A 398 40.12 3.83 3.13
N HIS A 399 39.15 3.20 3.80
CA HIS A 399 39.42 2.06 4.68
C HIS A 399 39.52 0.76 3.88
N GLU A 400 40.74 0.38 3.50
CA GLU A 400 41.00 -0.75 2.60
C GLU A 400 40.38 -2.09 3.06
N SER A 401 40.31 -2.35 4.37
CA SER A 401 39.80 -3.59 4.96
C SER A 401 38.27 -3.70 4.99
N LEU A 402 37.53 -2.60 4.84
CA LEU A 402 36.06 -2.60 4.91
C LEU A 402 35.42 -3.26 3.69
N ILE A 403 35.95 -2.98 2.51
CA ILE A 403 35.31 -3.36 1.24
C ILE A 403 36.07 -4.52 0.59
N ASP A 404 35.38 -5.63 0.37
CA ASP A 404 35.90 -6.82 -0.33
C ASP A 404 35.49 -6.81 -1.81
N LEU A 405 36.01 -5.83 -2.56
CA LEU A 405 35.85 -5.65 -4.00
C LEU A 405 37.15 -5.08 -4.61
N SER A 406 37.29 -5.15 -5.93
CA SER A 406 38.42 -4.54 -6.65
C SER A 406 38.44 -3.02 -6.49
N GLN A 407 39.62 -2.42 -6.65
CA GLN A 407 39.77 -0.96 -6.58
C GLN A 407 38.88 -0.23 -7.60
N SER A 408 38.73 -0.80 -8.81
CA SER A 408 37.85 -0.26 -9.84
C SER A 408 36.38 -0.21 -9.38
N SER A 409 35.91 -1.26 -8.69
CA SER A 409 34.57 -1.32 -8.13
C SER A 409 34.40 -0.36 -6.94
N LYS A 410 35.41 -0.23 -6.07
CA LYS A 410 35.43 0.77 -5.00
C LYS A 410 35.31 2.20 -5.54
N ASP A 411 36.03 2.51 -6.62
CA ASP A 411 35.96 3.82 -7.28
C ASP A 411 34.57 4.12 -7.85
N LYS A 412 33.92 3.12 -8.47
CA LYS A 412 32.56 3.25 -8.99
C LYS A 412 31.55 3.50 -7.86
N ILE A 413 31.63 2.75 -6.76
CA ILE A 413 30.76 2.93 -5.59
C ILE A 413 30.97 4.33 -4.99
N LYS A 414 32.22 4.76 -4.80
CA LYS A 414 32.54 6.11 -4.34
C LYS A 414 31.93 7.17 -5.25
N ASN A 415 32.06 7.05 -6.56
CA ASN A 415 31.51 8.02 -7.51
C ASN A 415 29.98 8.10 -7.42
N VAL A 416 29.29 6.96 -7.31
CA VAL A 416 27.84 6.91 -7.08
C VAL A 416 27.46 7.59 -5.77
N LEU A 417 28.18 7.32 -4.68
CA LEU A 417 27.92 7.93 -3.38
C LEU A 417 28.15 9.45 -3.38
N ILE A 418 29.21 9.92 -4.03
CA ILE A 418 29.51 11.34 -4.18
C ILE A 418 28.42 12.02 -5.01
N ASP A 419 28.02 11.44 -6.14
CA ASP A 419 26.93 11.97 -6.97
C ASP A 419 25.61 12.00 -6.21
N TYR A 420 25.27 10.95 -5.47
CA TYR A 420 24.06 10.88 -4.64
C TYR A 420 24.04 12.02 -3.61
N LYS A 421 25.16 12.20 -2.88
CA LYS A 421 25.35 13.30 -1.92
C LYS A 421 25.23 14.65 -2.62
N ASP A 422 25.90 14.87 -3.75
CA ASP A 422 25.89 16.16 -4.43
C ASP A 422 24.56 16.49 -5.12
N THR A 423 23.83 15.48 -5.58
CA THR A 423 22.53 15.64 -6.23
C THR A 423 21.43 15.90 -5.21
N ILE A 424 21.35 15.09 -4.15
CA ILE A 424 20.26 15.17 -3.18
C ILE A 424 20.51 16.28 -2.16
N ARG A 425 21.66 16.23 -1.47
CA ARG A 425 21.97 17.20 -0.42
C ARG A 425 22.28 18.59 -1.00
N ASN A 426 23.17 18.67 -1.98
CA ASN A 426 23.62 19.96 -2.54
C ASN A 426 22.71 20.53 -3.63
N GLY A 427 21.81 19.72 -4.19
CA GLY A 427 20.74 20.17 -5.09
C GLY A 427 19.47 20.48 -4.32
N TYR A 428 18.67 19.44 -4.07
CA TYR A 428 17.31 19.58 -3.56
C TYR A 428 17.24 20.09 -2.11
N LEU A 429 18.10 19.63 -1.19
CA LEU A 429 17.98 20.06 0.21
C LEU A 429 18.46 21.49 0.47
N HIS A 430 19.35 22.03 -0.37
CA HIS A 430 19.95 23.34 -0.15
C HIS A 430 19.35 24.45 -1.01
N LYS A 431 18.61 24.14 -2.07
CA LYS A 431 18.16 25.15 -3.04
C LYS A 431 16.67 25.08 -3.41
N ASP A 432 16.12 23.88 -3.65
CA ASP A 432 14.84 23.73 -4.33
C ASP A 432 13.92 22.71 -3.64
N ASN A 433 12.68 23.10 -3.33
CA ASN A 433 11.65 22.15 -2.87
C ASN A 433 11.36 21.10 -3.95
N MET A 434 11.05 19.87 -3.53
CA MET A 434 10.78 18.74 -4.43
C MET A 434 9.28 18.53 -4.63
N TYR A 435 8.67 19.23 -5.60
CA TYR A 435 7.26 19.00 -5.97
C TYR A 435 7.07 17.91 -7.03
N ASP A 436 8.15 17.51 -7.72
CA ASP A 436 8.09 16.52 -8.80
C ASP A 436 8.18 15.08 -8.24
N TYR A 437 7.06 14.37 -8.29
CA TYR A 437 6.97 12.96 -7.90
C TYR A 437 7.95 12.06 -8.67
N ASN A 438 8.21 12.34 -9.96
CA ASN A 438 9.15 11.52 -10.75
C ASN A 438 10.59 11.71 -10.29
N LYS A 439 10.98 12.93 -9.89
CA LYS A 439 12.30 13.17 -9.29
C LYS A 439 12.42 12.49 -7.92
N ALA A 440 11.38 12.57 -7.09
CA ALA A 440 11.34 11.82 -5.82
C ALA A 440 11.43 10.30 -6.04
N ARG A 441 10.80 9.79 -7.11
CA ARG A 441 10.90 8.37 -7.52
C ARG A 441 12.33 7.99 -7.95
N ILE A 442 13.05 8.86 -8.64
CA ILE A 442 14.46 8.65 -9.00
C ILE A 442 15.31 8.60 -7.73
N VAL A 443 15.13 9.55 -6.82
CA VAL A 443 15.83 9.57 -5.52
C VAL A 443 15.58 8.29 -4.74
N ARG A 444 14.33 7.83 -4.68
CA ARG A 444 13.96 6.54 -4.07
C ARG A 444 14.74 5.38 -4.71
N LYS A 445 14.70 5.24 -6.04
CA LYS A 445 15.43 4.17 -6.75
C LYS A 445 16.93 4.22 -6.43
N ASN A 446 17.54 5.39 -6.51
CA ASN A 446 18.96 5.57 -6.20
C ASN A 446 19.29 5.27 -4.74
N THR A 447 18.40 5.57 -3.81
CA THR A 447 18.60 5.27 -2.38
C THR A 447 18.66 3.77 -2.14
N ILE A 448 17.77 3.00 -2.78
CA ILE A 448 17.80 1.54 -2.73
C ILE A 448 19.15 1.03 -3.27
N VAL A 449 19.56 1.49 -4.46
CA VAL A 449 20.84 1.12 -5.06
C VAL A 449 22.00 1.44 -4.13
N VAL A 450 22.07 2.66 -3.59
CA VAL A 450 23.13 3.10 -2.69
C VAL A 450 23.20 2.26 -1.41
N LEU A 451 22.07 2.02 -0.74
CA LEU A 451 22.02 1.19 0.46
C LEU A 451 22.52 -0.23 0.17
N LEU A 452 22.07 -0.82 -0.93
CA LEU A 452 22.48 -2.18 -1.32
C LEU A 452 23.95 -2.25 -1.72
N LEU A 453 24.49 -1.25 -2.42
CA LEU A 453 25.91 -1.19 -2.76
C LEU A 453 26.78 -1.08 -1.51
N ILE A 454 26.42 -0.23 -0.54
CA ILE A 454 27.13 -0.13 0.74
C ILE A 454 27.06 -1.50 1.45
N LEU A 455 25.85 -2.03 1.65
CA LEU A 455 25.67 -3.27 2.40
C LEU A 455 26.36 -4.45 1.74
N CYS A 456 26.31 -4.62 0.42
CA CYS A 456 26.84 -5.81 -0.26
C CYS A 456 28.33 -5.72 -0.59
N SER A 457 28.94 -4.53 -0.52
CA SER A 457 30.38 -4.36 -0.72
C SER A 457 31.20 -4.64 0.54
N LEU A 458 30.59 -4.52 1.72
CA LEU A 458 31.25 -4.80 3.00
C LEU A 458 31.77 -6.24 3.10
N LYS A 459 32.99 -6.37 3.61
CA LYS A 459 33.55 -7.64 4.08
C LYS A 459 32.84 -8.05 5.38
N ASP A 460 32.64 -9.36 5.58
CA ASP A 460 32.18 -10.01 6.83
C ASP A 460 31.30 -9.15 7.75
N MET A 461 29.97 -9.29 7.65
CA MET A 461 28.99 -8.47 8.36
C MET A 461 28.15 -9.32 9.31
N ASP A 462 28.04 -8.91 10.58
CA ASP A 462 27.07 -9.48 11.51
C ASP A 462 25.67 -8.93 11.20
N LEU A 463 24.83 -9.75 10.55
CA LEU A 463 23.48 -9.35 10.17
C LEU A 463 22.63 -8.95 11.40
N ILE A 464 22.81 -9.60 12.55
CA ILE A 464 22.02 -9.36 13.75
C ILE A 464 22.36 -7.99 14.32
N GLU A 465 23.65 -7.64 14.35
CA GLU A 465 24.12 -6.32 14.79
C GLU A 465 23.56 -5.20 13.89
N TYR A 466 23.43 -5.44 12.57
CA TYR A 466 22.83 -4.52 11.60
C TYR A 466 21.29 -4.58 11.54
N GLY A 467 20.67 -5.15 12.58
CA GLY A 467 19.24 -5.08 12.76
C GLY A 467 18.45 -6.03 11.87
N TYR A 468 19.04 -7.14 11.44
CA TYR A 468 18.30 -8.22 10.78
C TYR A 468 17.10 -8.66 11.61
N THR A 469 15.97 -8.86 10.93
CA THR A 469 14.74 -9.40 11.50
C THR A 469 14.26 -10.56 10.64
N ASP A 470 13.91 -11.68 11.27
CA ASP A 470 13.28 -12.79 10.56
C ASP A 470 11.79 -12.48 10.31
N ASP A 471 11.48 -12.15 9.06
CA ASP A 471 10.14 -11.85 8.55
C ASP A 471 9.44 -13.09 7.96
N SER A 472 10.03 -14.28 8.11
CA SER A 472 9.50 -15.51 7.50
C SER A 472 8.07 -15.84 7.93
N TYR A 473 7.71 -15.53 9.18
CA TYR A 473 6.35 -15.72 9.66
C TYR A 473 5.35 -14.74 9.03
N ASN A 474 5.74 -13.47 8.86
CA ASN A 474 4.91 -12.48 8.16
C ASN A 474 4.70 -12.87 6.69
N ARG A 475 5.74 -13.36 6.02
CA ARG A 475 5.64 -13.87 4.64
C ARG A 475 4.65 -15.04 4.55
N LEU A 476 4.74 -15.98 5.48
CA LEU A 476 3.82 -17.11 5.57
C LEU A 476 2.37 -16.63 5.75
N PHE A 477 2.15 -15.69 6.66
CA PHE A 477 0.82 -15.14 6.93
C PHE A 477 0.21 -14.41 5.74
N GLU A 478 0.95 -13.51 5.09
CA GLU A 478 0.47 -12.82 3.88
C GLU A 478 0.15 -13.81 2.77
N LEU A 479 1.00 -14.83 2.62
CA LEU A 479 0.80 -15.84 1.62
C LEU A 479 -0.48 -16.62 1.86
N ILE A 480 -0.71 -17.12 3.08
CA ILE A 480 -1.95 -17.81 3.43
C ILE A 480 -3.14 -16.90 3.14
N SER A 481 -3.06 -15.64 3.57
CA SER A 481 -4.12 -14.64 3.36
C SER A 481 -4.44 -14.41 1.88
N SER A 482 -3.44 -14.48 0.98
CA SER A 482 -3.64 -14.36 -0.47
C SER A 482 -4.38 -15.54 -1.11
N TYR A 483 -4.41 -16.70 -0.44
CA TYR A 483 -5.10 -17.90 -0.90
C TYR A 483 -6.45 -18.13 -0.20
N LEU A 484 -6.78 -17.35 0.84
CA LEU A 484 -8.09 -17.40 1.46
C LEU A 484 -9.10 -16.74 0.50
N PRO A 485 -10.08 -17.47 -0.05
CA PRO A 485 -11.13 -16.84 -0.85
C PRO A 485 -11.99 -15.94 0.06
N ASP A 486 -12.60 -14.89 -0.51
CA ASP A 486 -13.66 -14.09 0.14
C ASP A 486 -14.96 -14.90 0.40
N SER A 487 -14.90 -16.23 0.24
CA SER A 487 -16.00 -17.18 0.10
C SER A 487 -15.92 -18.25 1.21
N PRO A 488 -17.04 -18.84 1.68
CA PRO A 488 -17.09 -19.72 2.86
C PRO A 488 -16.41 -21.11 2.69
N PHE A 489 -15.54 -21.27 1.70
CA PHE A 489 -14.86 -22.54 1.44
C PHE A 489 -13.60 -22.69 2.29
N HIS A 490 -13.45 -23.89 2.87
CA HIS A 490 -12.29 -24.27 3.65
C HIS A 490 -11.02 -24.28 2.79
N SER A 491 -9.95 -23.67 3.30
CA SER A 491 -8.64 -23.65 2.63
C SER A 491 -7.76 -24.79 3.13
N TYR A 492 -7.25 -25.60 2.21
CA TYR A 492 -6.44 -26.79 2.51
C TYR A 492 -4.98 -26.60 2.12
N PHE A 493 -4.08 -27.08 2.97
CA PHE A 493 -2.64 -26.98 2.78
C PHE A 493 -1.95 -28.30 3.11
N LYS A 494 -0.82 -28.56 2.47
CA LYS A 494 0.14 -29.59 2.91
C LYS A 494 1.25 -28.90 3.68
N ILE A 495 1.43 -29.30 4.95
CA ILE A 495 2.44 -28.73 5.85
C ILE A 495 3.55 -29.73 6.12
N THR A 496 4.79 -29.29 6.03
CA THR A 496 5.97 -30.04 6.47
C THR A 496 6.64 -29.25 7.58
N LEU A 497 6.65 -29.80 8.80
CA LEU A 497 7.17 -29.13 9.98
C LEU A 497 8.70 -29.26 10.10
N ASP A 498 9.24 -30.45 9.84
CA ASP A 498 10.66 -30.77 9.87
C ASP A 498 11.05 -31.78 8.78
N ASP A 499 12.36 -31.95 8.53
CA ASP A 499 12.88 -32.82 7.46
C ASP A 499 12.54 -34.30 7.68
N SER A 500 12.19 -34.68 8.90
CA SER A 500 11.85 -36.04 9.30
C SER A 500 10.36 -36.37 9.20
N SER A 501 9.50 -35.36 9.05
CA SER A 501 8.05 -35.52 9.10
C SER A 501 7.44 -35.54 7.69
N PRO A 502 6.56 -36.52 7.38
CA PRO A 502 5.82 -36.50 6.12
C PRO A 502 4.90 -35.26 6.08
N ALA A 503 4.63 -34.77 4.87
CA ALA A 503 3.71 -33.65 4.69
C ALA A 503 2.29 -34.03 5.17
N GLU A 504 1.76 -33.28 6.13
CA GLU A 504 0.43 -33.49 6.67
C GLU A 504 -0.59 -32.61 5.92
N LEU A 505 -1.78 -33.15 5.64
CA LEU A 505 -2.87 -32.36 5.07
C LEU A 505 -3.62 -31.65 6.20
N VAL A 506 -3.72 -30.34 6.08
CA VAL A 506 -4.34 -29.48 7.10
C VAL A 506 -5.36 -28.53 6.50
N CYS A 507 -6.37 -28.18 7.27
CA CYS A 507 -7.39 -27.20 6.93
C CYS A 507 -7.24 -25.96 7.81
N TYR A 508 -7.21 -24.77 7.22
CA TYR A 508 -7.07 -23.51 7.95
C TYR A 508 -8.33 -23.19 8.75
N LEU A 509 -8.15 -22.83 10.02
CA LEU A 509 -9.21 -22.34 10.90
C LEU A 509 -9.23 -20.82 10.87
N HIS A 510 -10.29 -20.24 10.30
CA HIS A 510 -10.48 -18.79 10.34
C HIS A 510 -10.62 -18.30 11.77
N ASP A 511 -9.74 -17.37 12.15
CA ASP A 511 -9.78 -16.67 13.42
C ASP A 511 -10.04 -15.18 13.18
N SER A 512 -11.16 -14.69 13.69
CA SER A 512 -11.59 -13.29 13.59
C SER A 512 -10.89 -12.36 14.60
N SER A 513 -9.98 -12.88 15.43
CA SER A 513 -9.17 -12.06 16.32
C SER A 513 -8.32 -11.04 15.54
N PRO A 514 -8.10 -9.83 16.08
CA PRO A 514 -7.29 -8.82 15.41
C PRO A 514 -5.83 -9.27 15.29
N GLU A 515 -5.15 -8.81 14.25
CA GLU A 515 -3.71 -9.01 14.10
C GLU A 515 -2.96 -8.21 15.16
N ILE A 516 -2.05 -8.88 15.87
CA ILE A 516 -1.19 -8.27 16.88
C ILE A 516 0.24 -8.40 16.39
N TYR A 517 0.98 -7.30 16.42
CA TYR A 517 2.38 -7.23 16.02
C TYR A 517 3.22 -6.76 17.21
N ASP A 518 4.48 -7.19 17.28
CA ASP A 518 5.45 -6.63 18.23
C ASP A 518 6.02 -5.28 17.77
N ASP A 519 6.89 -4.70 18.62
CA ASP A 519 7.60 -3.44 18.38
C ASP A 519 8.55 -3.45 17.17
N PHE A 520 8.64 -4.59 16.47
CA PHE A 520 9.43 -4.73 15.25
C PHE A 520 8.55 -5.06 14.05
N GLY A 521 7.24 -5.18 14.24
CA GLY A 521 6.28 -5.50 13.20
C GLY A 521 6.28 -6.96 12.79
N ILE A 522 6.70 -7.87 13.68
CA ILE A 522 6.53 -9.32 13.52
C ILE A 522 5.17 -9.72 14.08
N LEU A 523 4.40 -10.47 13.30
CA LEU A 523 3.08 -10.96 13.69
C LEU A 523 3.20 -11.90 14.90
N LYS A 524 2.37 -11.67 15.92
CA LYS A 524 2.25 -12.51 17.13
C LYS A 524 0.98 -13.35 17.17
N LYS A 525 0.02 -13.08 16.27
CA LYS A 525 -1.19 -13.89 16.14
C LYS A 525 -0.80 -15.30 15.66
N PRO A 526 -1.13 -16.37 16.41
CA PRO A 526 -0.90 -17.74 15.95
C PRO A 526 -1.93 -18.15 14.90
N LEU A 527 -1.49 -18.91 13.90
CA LEU A 527 -2.35 -19.51 12.89
C LEU A 527 -2.74 -20.92 13.32
N LYS A 528 -4.02 -21.24 13.21
CA LYS A 528 -4.57 -22.53 13.64
C LYS A 528 -5.04 -23.33 12.44
N PHE A 529 -4.75 -24.61 12.45
CA PHE A 529 -5.19 -25.56 11.43
C PHE A 529 -5.71 -26.83 12.08
N ILE A 530 -6.53 -27.59 11.36
CA ILE A 530 -6.97 -28.94 11.75
C ILE A 530 -6.32 -29.96 10.82
N LYS A 531 -5.72 -31.02 11.38
CA LYS A 531 -5.29 -32.19 10.60
C LYS A 531 -6.48 -32.92 9.99
N VAL A 532 -6.43 -33.16 8.69
CA VAL A 532 -7.46 -33.89 7.94
C VAL A 532 -6.83 -34.98 7.07
N ASN A 533 -7.58 -36.04 6.77
CA ASN A 533 -7.09 -37.13 5.91
C ASN A 533 -7.41 -36.85 4.43
N SER A 534 -8.50 -36.14 4.17
CA SER A 534 -8.98 -35.79 2.84
C SER A 534 -9.58 -34.38 2.81
N VAL A 535 -9.48 -33.71 1.67
CA VAL A 535 -10.16 -32.43 1.41
C VAL A 535 -11.68 -32.57 1.33
N PHE A 536 -12.20 -33.80 1.24
CA PHE A 536 -13.63 -34.12 1.25
C PHE A 536 -14.15 -34.52 2.64
N ASP A 537 -13.27 -34.53 3.66
CA ASP A 537 -13.68 -34.86 5.02
C ASP A 537 -14.64 -33.78 5.56
N ARG A 538 -15.70 -34.22 6.25
CA ARG A 538 -16.56 -33.31 7.02
C ARG A 538 -15.75 -32.73 8.17
N LEU A 539 -15.61 -31.41 8.18
CA LEU A 539 -14.91 -30.71 9.24
C LEU A 539 -15.75 -30.64 10.52
N PRO A 540 -15.14 -30.80 11.71
CA PRO A 540 -15.85 -30.61 12.97
C PRO A 540 -16.29 -29.15 13.12
N THR A 541 -17.44 -28.92 13.75
CA THR A 541 -17.81 -27.58 14.21
C THR A 541 -16.81 -27.08 15.25
N SER A 542 -16.49 -25.78 15.25
CA SER A 542 -15.41 -25.17 16.05
C SER A 542 -15.43 -25.46 17.56
N LYS A 543 -16.57 -25.93 18.09
CA LYS A 543 -16.75 -26.29 19.51
C LYS A 543 -16.29 -27.71 19.89
N ASN A 544 -16.01 -28.61 18.94
CA ASN A 544 -15.75 -30.03 19.17
C ASN A 544 -14.45 -30.57 18.53
N ILE A 545 -13.45 -29.72 18.31
CA ILE A 545 -12.18 -30.14 17.70
C ILE A 545 -11.25 -30.68 18.80
N PRO A 546 -10.79 -31.95 18.72
CA PRO A 546 -9.80 -32.49 19.64
C PRO A 546 -8.48 -31.70 19.57
N ILE A 547 -7.91 -31.36 20.73
CA ILE A 547 -6.69 -30.51 20.82
C ILE A 547 -5.51 -31.15 20.07
N ASP A 548 -5.40 -32.48 20.08
CA ASP A 548 -4.39 -33.27 19.39
C ASP A 548 -4.47 -33.17 17.85
N LYS A 549 -5.59 -32.72 17.30
CA LYS A 549 -5.78 -32.48 15.86
C LYS A 549 -5.48 -31.04 15.44
N ILE A 550 -5.24 -30.13 16.39
CA ILE A 550 -4.96 -28.73 16.09
C ILE A 550 -3.46 -28.58 15.86
N VAL A 551 -3.10 -28.04 14.70
CA VAL A 551 -1.74 -27.58 14.40
C VAL A 551 -1.72 -26.06 14.60
N VAL A 552 -0.82 -25.60 15.45
CA VAL A 552 -0.60 -24.18 15.69
C VAL A 552 0.74 -23.79 15.07
N ILE A 553 0.73 -22.75 14.25
CA ILE A 553 1.93 -22.14 13.68
C ILE A 553 2.04 -20.74 14.25
N ASP A 554 3.23 -20.36 14.71
CA ASP A 554 3.55 -19.03 15.20
C ASP A 554 4.95 -18.60 14.72
N SER A 555 5.43 -17.47 15.22
CA SER A 555 6.75 -16.92 14.85
C SER A 555 7.93 -17.80 15.28
N GLU A 556 7.75 -18.72 16.24
CA GLU A 556 8.80 -19.62 16.73
C GLU A 556 8.74 -20.99 16.03
N HIS A 557 7.55 -21.39 15.58
CA HIS A 557 7.28 -22.72 15.00
C HIS A 557 6.91 -22.65 13.50
N ILE A 558 7.70 -21.90 12.72
CA ILE A 558 7.48 -21.75 11.27
C ILE A 558 7.77 -23.08 10.54
N PRO A 559 6.84 -23.61 9.71
CA PRO A 559 7.05 -24.85 8.97
C PRO A 559 8.19 -24.73 7.96
N LEU A 560 8.84 -25.85 7.63
CA LEU A 560 9.80 -25.90 6.54
C LEU A 560 9.15 -25.67 5.18
N LYS A 561 7.94 -26.22 4.97
CA LYS A 561 7.22 -26.11 3.72
C LYS A 561 5.72 -25.99 3.94
N LEU A 562 5.06 -25.15 3.16
CA LEU A 562 3.61 -25.11 3.05
C LEU A 562 3.24 -25.07 1.56
N ASP A 563 2.35 -25.95 1.13
CA ASP A 563 1.82 -25.97 -0.23
C ASP A 563 0.29 -25.86 -0.22
N TYR A 564 -0.28 -24.98 -1.05
CA TYR A 564 -1.73 -24.85 -1.16
C TYR A 564 -2.32 -25.97 -2.01
N VAL A 565 -3.41 -26.57 -1.54
CA VAL A 565 -4.14 -27.63 -2.24
C VAL A 565 -5.35 -27.02 -2.94
N LYS A 566 -5.27 -26.90 -4.26
CA LYS A 566 -6.34 -26.40 -5.10
C LYS A 566 -7.22 -27.55 -5.58
N ILE A 567 -8.54 -27.42 -5.34
CA ILE A 567 -9.56 -28.32 -5.88
C ILE A 567 -10.00 -27.78 -7.24
N ASN A 568 -9.82 -28.56 -8.30
CA ASN A 568 -10.19 -28.20 -9.66
C ASN A 568 -11.69 -28.44 -9.91
N LYS A 569 -12.22 -27.89 -11.01
CA LYS A 569 -13.64 -28.04 -11.40
C LYS A 569 -14.07 -29.49 -11.63
N ASP A 570 -13.13 -30.36 -12.00
CA ASP A 570 -13.30 -31.79 -12.19
C ASP A 570 -13.10 -32.60 -10.89
N LEU A 571 -13.01 -31.92 -9.73
CA LEU A 571 -12.73 -32.50 -8.41
C LEU A 571 -11.33 -33.11 -8.27
N SER A 572 -10.44 -32.91 -9.25
CA SER A 572 -9.03 -33.28 -9.13
C SER A 572 -8.28 -32.30 -8.20
N GLN A 573 -7.17 -32.77 -7.61
CA GLN A 573 -6.32 -31.96 -6.73
C GLN A 573 -5.07 -31.52 -7.48
N SER A 574 -4.72 -30.24 -7.35
CA SER A 574 -3.42 -29.71 -7.75
C SER A 574 -2.75 -29.03 -6.56
N THR A 575 -1.42 -29.06 -6.52
CA THR A 575 -0.64 -28.48 -5.42
C THR A 575 0.15 -27.30 -5.97
N ILE A 576 0.06 -26.15 -5.31
CA ILE A 576 0.80 -24.94 -5.65
C ILE A 576 1.86 -24.75 -4.57
N LYS A 577 3.14 -24.69 -4.96
CA LYS A 577 4.23 -24.40 -4.01
C LYS A 577 4.03 -22.99 -3.48
N CYS A 578 3.91 -22.88 -2.16
CA CYS A 578 3.52 -21.64 -1.52
C CYS A 578 4.67 -21.08 -0.69
N PHE A 579 5.19 -21.83 0.27
CA PHE A 579 6.21 -21.36 1.18
C PHE A 579 7.31 -22.39 1.39
N SER A 580 8.55 -21.93 1.52
CA SER A 580 9.68 -22.73 1.97
C SER A 580 10.58 -21.88 2.88
N LYS A 581 10.93 -22.41 4.05
CA LYS A 581 11.78 -21.72 5.01
C LYS A 581 13.18 -21.57 4.41
N GLY A 582 13.61 -20.33 4.16
CA GLY A 582 14.92 -20.01 3.56
C GLY A 582 14.86 -19.42 2.15
N GLU A 583 13.71 -19.47 1.47
CA GLU A 583 13.42 -18.73 0.22
C GLU A 583 12.84 -17.32 0.53
#